data_AF-A0A2E9Y0Z7-F1
#
_entry.id   AF-A0A2E9Y0Z7-F1
#
_cell.length_a   1.000
_cell.length_b   1.000
_cell.length_c   1.000
_cell.angle_alpha   90.00
_cell.angle_beta   90.00
_cell.angle_gamma   90.00
#
_symmetry.space_group_name_H-M   'P 1'
#
loop_
_entity.id
_entity.type
_entity.pdbx_description
1 polymer ?
#
loop_
_entity_poly.entity_id
_entity_poly.type
_entity_poly.pdbx_seq_one_letter_code
_entity_poly.pdbx_strand_id
1 'polypeptide(L)'
;MTTVGDDTTETPETVLAKLEALRAKRGYLLPHHGLMAVGEPDLLAAYDQMYTTLTLGTRILDERSKEIIWLVILTTTSEAIATHHIQRMHEAGGTDGEIETAVRLAAYARGADYFTFVRQHWAPHLADYDAVRAYRDGLDALVAGSGIEPGCVEMALAAAHACQRRWEWVDEHIIGAYREGIVERALLEAFSLMMFPGSIPNFVDSAARWQRLILEGRVAASPAFEAWARAPGQGGYDEAAGSGDS
;
A
#
# COMPACT_ATOMS: atom_id res chain seq x y z
N MET A 1 36.72 -3.01 32.32
CA MET A 1 35.66 -2.51 31.43
C MET A 1 36.35 -1.86 30.25
N THR A 2 36.44 -2.56 29.13
CA THR A 2 36.96 -1.99 27.89
C THR A 2 35.97 -0.92 27.44
N THR A 3 36.43 0.31 27.28
CA THR A 3 35.62 1.38 26.68
C THR A 3 35.17 0.92 25.30
N VAL A 4 33.87 0.89 25.07
CA VAL A 4 33.30 0.72 23.73
C VAL A 4 33.83 1.90 22.90
N GLY A 5 34.47 1.60 21.78
CA GLY A 5 34.97 2.64 20.87
C GLY A 5 33.79 3.43 20.29
N ASP A 6 33.87 4.75 20.34
CA ASP A 6 32.95 5.64 19.64
C ASP A 6 33.44 5.78 18.20
N ASP A 7 32.79 5.05 17.29
CA ASP A 7 33.05 5.10 15.84
C ASP A 7 32.05 6.05 15.13
N THR A 8 31.24 6.78 15.89
CA THR A 8 30.30 7.75 15.32
C THR A 8 30.97 9.12 15.21
N THR A 9 30.66 9.86 14.16
CA THR A 9 31.11 11.26 13.99
C THR A 9 30.09 12.26 14.54
N GLU A 10 28.97 11.78 15.08
CA GLU A 10 27.86 12.59 15.58
C GLU A 10 28.07 12.94 17.05
N THR A 11 27.86 14.20 17.42
CA THR A 11 27.87 14.59 18.83
C THR A 11 26.46 14.44 19.43
N PRO A 12 26.32 14.30 20.76
CA PRO A 12 25.01 14.30 21.40
C PRO A 12 24.13 15.50 20.99
N GLU A 13 24.72 16.68 20.85
CA GLU A 13 24.02 17.90 20.44
C GLU A 13 23.50 17.82 19.01
N THR A 14 24.29 17.28 18.05
CA THR A 14 23.85 17.15 16.66
C THR A 14 22.72 16.12 16.53
N VAL A 15 22.80 15.01 17.27
CA VAL A 15 21.75 13.99 17.34
C VAL A 15 20.45 14.60 17.89
N LEU A 16 20.52 15.30 19.03
CA LEU A 16 19.33 15.91 19.65
C LEU A 16 18.70 16.99 18.77
N ALA A 17 19.51 17.79 18.07
CA ALA A 17 19.02 18.80 17.14
C ALA A 17 18.24 18.18 15.95
N LYS A 18 18.74 17.08 15.38
CA LYS A 18 18.06 16.34 14.30
C LYS A 18 16.73 15.75 14.78
N LEU A 19 16.72 15.14 15.96
CA LEU A 19 15.51 14.56 16.55
C LEU A 19 14.47 15.62 16.87
N GLU A 20 14.89 16.78 17.37
CA GLU A 20 13.97 17.89 17.65
C GLU A 20 13.36 18.44 16.35
N ALA A 21 14.15 18.60 15.29
CA ALA A 21 13.65 19.03 13.99
C ALA A 21 12.61 18.03 13.42
N LEU A 22 12.87 16.73 13.53
CA LEU A 22 11.93 15.68 13.13
C LEU A 22 10.64 15.71 13.95
N ARG A 23 10.76 15.84 15.27
CA ARG A 23 9.62 15.93 16.19
C ARG A 23 8.75 17.16 15.89
N ALA A 24 9.39 18.31 15.68
CA ALA A 24 8.69 19.57 15.35
C ALA A 24 7.91 19.45 14.03
N LYS A 25 8.48 18.77 13.03
CA LYS A 25 7.84 18.54 11.73
C LYS A 25 6.69 17.54 11.78
N ARG A 26 6.83 16.44 12.52
CA ARG A 26 5.92 15.29 12.47
C ARG A 26 4.94 15.21 13.63
N GLY A 27 5.23 15.90 14.74
CA GLY A 27 4.52 15.82 16.01
C GLY A 27 4.98 14.67 16.92
N TYR A 28 5.83 13.75 16.43
CA TYR A 28 6.26 12.56 17.17
C TYR A 28 7.64 12.06 16.71
N LEU A 29 8.22 11.14 17.51
CA LEU A 29 9.40 10.36 17.16
C LEU A 29 9.10 8.87 17.33
N LEU A 30 9.76 8.05 16.52
CA LEU A 30 9.79 6.61 16.64
C LEU A 30 11.24 6.17 16.93
N PRO A 31 11.45 5.01 17.59
CA PRO A 31 12.76 4.60 18.08
C PRO A 31 13.87 4.55 17.01
N HIS A 32 13.53 4.14 15.78
CA HIS A 32 14.50 4.04 14.68
C HIS A 32 15.03 5.40 14.23
N HIS A 33 14.30 6.51 14.45
CA HIS A 33 14.83 7.85 14.17
C HIS A 33 16.06 8.15 15.04
N GLY A 34 16.02 7.78 16.32
CA GLY A 34 17.15 7.93 17.24
C GLY A 34 18.34 7.08 16.82
N LEU A 35 18.08 5.82 16.47
CA LEU A 35 19.13 4.90 16.04
C LEU A 35 19.84 5.39 14.76
N MET A 36 19.08 5.82 13.75
CA MET A 36 19.66 6.36 12.52
C MET A 36 20.31 7.73 12.74
N ALA A 37 19.80 8.58 13.64
CA ALA A 37 20.43 9.87 13.94
C ALA A 37 21.86 9.70 14.47
N VAL A 38 22.12 8.62 15.20
CA VAL A 38 23.44 8.29 15.77
C VAL A 38 24.33 7.59 14.75
N GLY A 39 23.83 6.51 14.13
CA GLY A 39 24.68 5.61 13.33
C GLY A 39 24.64 5.83 11.83
N GLU A 40 23.56 6.40 11.30
CA GLU A 40 23.27 6.46 9.86
C GLU A 40 22.56 7.78 9.48
N PRO A 41 23.21 8.95 9.70
CA PRO A 41 22.54 10.25 9.57
C PRO A 41 22.08 10.56 8.14
N ASP A 42 22.81 10.10 7.13
CA ASP A 42 22.41 10.24 5.73
C ASP A 42 21.18 9.38 5.40
N LEU A 43 21.10 8.17 5.99
CA LEU A 43 19.93 7.31 5.88
C LEU A 43 18.71 7.95 6.56
N LEU A 44 18.89 8.57 7.73
CA LEU A 44 17.82 9.31 8.40
C LEU A 44 17.27 10.44 7.52
N ALA A 45 18.15 11.21 6.87
CA ALA A 45 17.75 12.30 5.99
C ALA A 45 16.98 11.78 4.76
N ALA A 46 17.48 10.73 4.10
CA ALA A 46 16.80 10.10 2.97
C ALA A 46 15.44 9.50 3.39
N TYR A 47 15.39 8.82 4.53
CA TYR A 47 14.16 8.27 5.10
C TYR A 47 13.11 9.37 5.35
N ASP A 48 13.50 10.49 5.98
CA ASP A 48 12.57 11.59 6.25
C ASP A 48 12.05 12.23 4.95
N GLN A 49 12.91 12.42 3.95
CA GLN A 49 12.51 12.94 2.65
C GLN A 49 11.52 12.00 1.94
N MET A 50 11.80 10.70 1.92
CA MET A 50 10.93 9.68 1.36
C MET A 50 9.58 9.66 2.09
N TYR A 51 9.57 9.56 3.42
CA TYR A 51 8.35 9.54 4.22
C TYR A 51 7.52 10.82 4.05
N THR A 52 8.18 11.97 3.94
CA THR A 52 7.49 13.25 3.68
C THR A 52 6.78 13.23 2.34
N THR A 53 7.48 12.83 1.28
CA THR A 53 6.93 12.79 -0.08
C THR A 53 5.78 11.80 -0.21
N LEU A 54 5.91 10.66 0.47
CA LEU A 54 4.96 9.55 0.37
C LEU A 54 3.74 9.73 1.28
N THR A 55 3.94 10.17 2.53
CA THR A 55 2.89 10.15 3.57
C THR A 55 2.41 11.53 3.99
N LEU A 56 3.29 12.54 4.03
CA LEU A 56 2.94 13.88 4.56
C LEU A 56 2.54 14.88 3.47
N GLY A 57 3.06 14.71 2.26
CA GLY A 57 2.76 15.57 1.13
C GLY A 57 1.34 15.35 0.62
N THR A 58 0.65 16.43 0.29
CA THR A 58 -0.58 16.37 -0.51
C THR A 58 -0.23 16.01 -1.94
N ARG A 59 -0.92 15.01 -2.48
CA ARG A 59 -0.72 14.50 -3.85
C ARG A 59 -2.07 14.48 -4.57
N ILE A 60 -2.58 13.31 -4.95
CA ILE A 60 -3.86 13.16 -5.64
C ILE A 60 -4.97 12.80 -4.65
N LEU A 61 -4.68 11.93 -3.69
CA LEU A 61 -5.66 11.55 -2.68
C LEU A 61 -5.90 12.71 -1.72
N ASP A 62 -7.17 12.95 -1.39
CA ASP A 62 -7.50 13.74 -0.21
C ASP A 62 -7.09 13.00 1.07
N GLU A 63 -6.97 13.74 2.17
CA GLU A 63 -6.47 13.17 3.42
C GLU A 63 -7.42 12.08 3.95
N ARG A 64 -8.75 12.23 3.79
CA ARG A 64 -9.72 11.22 4.26
C ARG A 64 -9.55 9.89 3.53
N SER A 65 -9.45 9.91 2.20
CA SER A 65 -9.25 8.71 1.37
C SER A 65 -7.89 8.06 1.66
N LYS A 66 -6.85 8.88 1.83
CA LYS A 66 -5.50 8.41 2.17
C LYS A 66 -5.50 7.68 3.51
N GLU A 67 -6.18 8.21 4.52
CA GLU A 67 -6.25 7.60 5.85
C GLU A 67 -7.13 6.33 5.86
N ILE A 68 -8.21 6.27 5.07
CA ILE A 68 -8.97 5.02 4.88
C ILE A 68 -8.05 3.92 4.31
N ILE A 69 -7.26 4.23 3.28
CA ILE A 69 -6.33 3.27 2.68
C ILE A 69 -5.27 2.82 3.69
N TRP A 70 -4.70 3.76 4.47
CA TRP A 70 -3.78 3.43 5.56
C TRP A 70 -4.40 2.47 6.56
N LEU A 71 -5.62 2.73 7.03
CA LEU A 71 -6.27 1.88 8.03
C LEU A 71 -6.52 0.46 7.53
N VAL A 72 -6.89 0.28 6.26
CA VAL A 72 -7.03 -1.06 5.66
C VAL A 72 -5.68 -1.76 5.54
N ILE A 73 -4.64 -1.07 5.08
CA ILE A 73 -3.27 -1.62 5.00
C ILE A 73 -2.78 -2.05 6.40
N LEU A 74 -2.81 -1.15 7.37
CA LEU A 74 -2.30 -1.39 8.72
C LEU A 74 -3.03 -2.55 9.41
N THR A 75 -4.36 -2.60 9.25
CA THR A 75 -5.16 -3.68 9.85
C THR A 75 -4.87 -5.02 9.18
N THR A 76 -4.70 -5.07 7.85
CA THR A 76 -4.37 -6.32 7.15
C THR A 76 -2.96 -6.82 7.42
N THR A 77 -2.02 -5.92 7.73
CA THR A 77 -0.64 -6.26 8.09
C THR A 77 -0.41 -6.41 9.60
N SER A 78 -1.46 -6.26 10.42
CA SER A 78 -1.36 -6.27 11.90
C SER A 78 -0.33 -5.27 12.45
N GLU A 79 -0.22 -4.09 11.83
CA GLU A 79 0.71 -3.05 12.24
C GLU A 79 0.12 -2.21 13.39
N ALA A 80 0.72 -2.31 14.57
CA ALA A 80 0.20 -1.71 15.81
C ALA A 80 0.86 -0.37 16.18
N ILE A 81 2.00 -0.01 15.57
CA ILE A 81 2.79 1.17 15.96
C ILE A 81 2.20 2.45 15.37
N ALA A 82 1.52 2.38 14.22
CA ALA A 82 1.12 3.53 13.43
C ALA A 82 -0.23 4.14 13.86
N THR A 83 -0.46 4.30 15.17
CA THR A 83 -1.75 4.76 15.72
C THR A 83 -2.10 6.22 15.38
N HIS A 84 -1.12 7.03 14.95
CA HIS A 84 -1.35 8.42 14.51
C HIS A 84 -2.29 8.52 13.31
N HIS A 85 -2.48 7.45 12.53
CA HIS A 85 -3.45 7.41 11.43
C HIS A 85 -4.92 7.48 11.91
N ILE A 86 -5.22 7.03 13.14
CA ILE A 86 -6.55 7.18 13.74
C ILE A 86 -6.84 8.68 13.98
N GLN A 87 -5.87 9.39 14.57
CA GLN A 87 -5.99 10.83 14.79
C GLN A 87 -6.14 11.59 13.47
N ARG A 88 -5.32 11.26 12.46
CA ARG A 88 -5.38 11.90 11.14
C ARG A 88 -6.70 11.64 10.42
N MET A 89 -7.27 10.44 10.55
CA MET A 89 -8.59 10.15 10.01
C MET A 89 -9.64 11.11 10.58
N HIS A 90 -9.64 11.34 11.90
CA HIS A 90 -10.55 12.32 12.51
C HIS A 90 -10.27 13.76 12.09
N GLU A 91 -8.99 14.16 12.00
CA GLU A 91 -8.60 15.49 11.52
C GLU A 91 -9.02 15.73 10.06
N ALA A 92 -9.07 14.69 9.24
CA ALA A 92 -9.57 14.71 7.87
C ALA A 92 -11.12 14.67 7.78
N GLY A 93 -11.83 14.68 8.91
CA GLY A 93 -13.28 14.63 8.97
C GLY A 93 -13.89 13.22 8.88
N GLY A 94 -13.06 12.19 9.01
CA GLY A 94 -13.47 10.79 9.04
C GLY A 94 -14.16 10.38 10.35
N THR A 95 -15.00 9.36 10.26
CA THR A 95 -15.85 8.87 11.36
C THR A 95 -15.39 7.51 11.90
N ASP A 96 -15.76 7.19 13.14
CA ASP A 96 -15.55 5.84 13.72
C ASP A 96 -16.19 4.74 12.88
N GLY A 97 -17.33 5.01 12.23
CA GLY A 97 -18.00 4.06 11.34
C GLY A 97 -17.17 3.71 10.10
N GLU A 98 -16.40 4.66 9.57
CA GLU A 98 -15.47 4.41 8.47
C GLU A 98 -14.24 3.64 8.95
N ILE A 99 -13.74 3.92 10.16
CA ILE A 99 -12.66 3.14 10.78
C ILE A 99 -13.11 1.69 10.96
N GLU A 100 -14.32 1.46 11.49
CA GLU A 100 -14.91 0.13 11.58
C GLU A 100 -15.05 -0.53 10.20
N THR A 101 -15.44 0.24 9.18
CA THR A 101 -15.54 -0.27 7.80
C THR A 101 -14.17 -0.66 7.25
N ALA A 102 -13.11 0.11 7.51
CA ALA A 102 -11.75 -0.26 7.14
C ALA A 102 -11.31 -1.58 7.81
N VAL A 103 -11.69 -1.81 9.07
CA VAL A 103 -11.46 -3.10 9.75
C VAL A 103 -12.24 -4.23 9.09
N ARG A 104 -13.52 -4.01 8.73
CA ARG A 104 -14.33 -4.99 8.01
C ARG A 104 -13.74 -5.32 6.64
N LEU A 105 -13.28 -4.32 5.89
CA LEU A 105 -12.58 -4.49 4.62
C LEU A 105 -11.30 -5.32 4.79
N ALA A 106 -10.51 -5.05 5.83
CA ALA A 106 -9.32 -5.82 6.12
C ALA A 106 -9.65 -7.30 6.43
N ALA A 107 -10.68 -7.56 7.24
CA ALA A 107 -11.14 -8.91 7.52
C ALA A 107 -11.65 -9.62 6.26
N TYR A 108 -12.39 -8.91 5.41
CA TYR A 108 -12.90 -9.42 4.14
C TYR A 108 -11.76 -9.76 3.16
N ALA A 109 -10.78 -8.86 3.04
CA ALA A 109 -9.57 -9.07 2.26
C ALA A 109 -8.84 -10.34 2.70
N ARG A 110 -8.68 -10.55 4.03
CA ARG A 110 -8.07 -11.75 4.61
C ARG A 110 -8.80 -13.04 4.26
N GLY A 111 -10.11 -12.99 4.04
CA GLY A 111 -10.94 -14.13 3.63
C GLY A 111 -10.99 -14.40 2.12
N ALA A 112 -10.43 -13.53 1.27
CA ALA A 112 -10.59 -13.63 -0.18
C ALA A 112 -10.12 -14.97 -0.79
N ASP A 113 -9.06 -15.58 -0.25
CA ASP A 113 -8.54 -16.85 -0.76
C ASP A 113 -9.52 -18.03 -0.57
N TYR A 114 -10.51 -17.90 0.30
CA TYR A 114 -11.56 -18.92 0.43
C TYR A 114 -12.49 -18.96 -0.79
N PHE A 115 -12.70 -17.84 -1.48
CA PHE A 115 -13.44 -17.83 -2.75
C PHE A 115 -12.65 -18.56 -3.84
N THR A 116 -11.33 -18.34 -3.89
CA THR A 116 -10.41 -19.07 -4.76
C THR A 116 -10.40 -20.57 -4.45
N PHE A 117 -10.34 -20.93 -3.17
CA PHE A 117 -10.40 -22.32 -2.72
C PHE A 117 -11.67 -23.03 -3.19
N VAL A 118 -12.85 -22.41 -2.99
CA VAL A 118 -14.13 -23.01 -3.41
C VAL A 118 -14.16 -23.21 -4.93
N ARG A 119 -13.74 -22.20 -5.71
CA ARG A 119 -13.60 -22.33 -7.17
C ARG A 119 -12.68 -23.49 -7.57
N GLN A 120 -11.54 -23.65 -6.91
CA GLN A 120 -10.55 -24.67 -7.29
C GLN A 120 -10.95 -26.08 -6.87
N HIS A 121 -11.53 -26.24 -5.69
CA HIS A 121 -11.69 -27.56 -5.08
C HIS A 121 -13.13 -28.08 -5.10
N TRP A 122 -14.13 -27.20 -5.20
CA TRP A 122 -15.55 -27.59 -5.19
C TRP A 122 -16.25 -27.36 -6.53
N ALA A 123 -15.55 -26.89 -7.56
CA ALA A 123 -16.09 -26.71 -8.92
C ALA A 123 -16.92 -27.90 -9.44
N PRO A 124 -16.52 -29.18 -9.27
CA PRO A 124 -17.33 -30.31 -9.73
C PRO A 124 -18.71 -30.43 -9.08
N HIS A 125 -18.89 -29.82 -7.89
CA HIS A 125 -20.13 -29.87 -7.11
C HIS A 125 -20.93 -28.56 -7.18
N LEU A 126 -20.33 -27.49 -7.69
CA LEU A 126 -20.90 -26.15 -7.73
C LEU A 126 -20.71 -25.54 -9.13
N ALA A 127 -21.40 -26.12 -10.12
CA ALA A 127 -21.20 -25.78 -11.54
C ALA A 127 -21.41 -24.29 -11.87
N ASP A 128 -22.27 -23.59 -11.12
CA ASP A 128 -22.61 -22.17 -11.33
C ASP A 128 -21.91 -21.21 -10.35
N TYR A 129 -20.98 -21.72 -9.52
CA TYR A 129 -20.26 -20.88 -8.56
C TYR A 129 -19.20 -20.03 -9.25
N ASP A 130 -19.38 -18.73 -9.17
CA ASP A 130 -18.42 -17.73 -9.62
C ASP A 130 -17.80 -17.07 -8.38
N ALA A 131 -16.52 -17.37 -8.13
CA ALA A 131 -15.78 -16.83 -7.00
C ALA A 131 -15.65 -15.31 -7.03
N VAL A 132 -15.45 -14.73 -8.22
CA VAL A 132 -15.27 -13.28 -8.34
C VAL A 132 -16.60 -12.60 -8.10
N ARG A 133 -17.69 -13.08 -8.72
CA ARG A 133 -19.04 -12.57 -8.45
C ARG A 133 -19.39 -12.67 -6.96
N ALA A 134 -19.19 -13.84 -6.34
CA ALA A 134 -19.51 -14.04 -4.93
C ALA A 134 -18.68 -13.13 -3.99
N TYR A 135 -17.42 -12.88 -4.32
CA TYR A 135 -16.57 -11.92 -3.61
C TYR A 135 -17.05 -10.48 -3.80
N ARG A 136 -17.38 -10.08 -5.03
CA ARG A 136 -17.85 -8.73 -5.34
C ARG A 136 -19.20 -8.43 -4.69
N ASP A 137 -20.16 -9.34 -4.78
CA ASP A 137 -21.48 -9.19 -4.14
C ASP A 137 -21.36 -9.01 -2.61
N GLY A 138 -20.45 -9.77 -1.98
CA GLY A 138 -20.21 -9.66 -0.54
C GLY A 138 -19.49 -8.36 -0.16
N LEU A 139 -18.56 -7.89 -0.99
CA LEU A 139 -17.91 -6.60 -0.81
C LEU A 139 -18.92 -5.45 -0.92
N ASP A 140 -19.76 -5.46 -1.95
CA ASP A 140 -20.78 -4.44 -2.18
C ASP A 140 -21.74 -4.34 -0.98
N ALA A 141 -22.18 -5.49 -0.45
CA ALA A 141 -23.00 -5.55 0.74
C ALA A 141 -22.29 -5.02 2.00
N LEU A 142 -20.98 -5.26 2.12
CA LEU A 142 -20.17 -4.82 3.27
C LEU A 142 -20.00 -3.29 3.31
N VAL A 143 -19.82 -2.67 2.14
CA VAL A 143 -19.56 -1.22 2.05
C VAL A 143 -20.82 -0.38 1.84
N ALA A 144 -21.97 -1.03 1.59
CA ALA A 144 -23.26 -0.36 1.43
C ALA A 144 -23.56 0.56 2.62
N GLY A 145 -23.76 1.86 2.33
CA GLY A 145 -24.08 2.87 3.35
C GLY A 145 -22.92 3.28 4.26
N SER A 146 -21.68 2.82 4.00
CA SER A 146 -20.50 3.20 4.77
C SER A 146 -20.07 4.67 4.56
N GLY A 147 -20.47 5.28 3.46
CA GLY A 147 -20.02 6.62 3.06
C GLY A 147 -18.59 6.65 2.51
N ILE A 148 -17.98 5.49 2.25
CA ILE A 148 -16.70 5.36 1.54
C ILE A 148 -16.98 5.20 0.05
N GLU A 149 -16.32 6.00 -0.77
CA GLU A 149 -16.47 5.96 -2.23
C GLU A 149 -15.93 4.64 -2.81
N PRO A 150 -16.59 4.03 -3.80
CA PRO A 150 -16.18 2.75 -4.39
C PRO A 150 -14.72 2.74 -4.87
N GLY A 151 -14.27 3.82 -5.53
CA GLY A 151 -12.89 3.95 -5.98
C GLY A 151 -11.87 3.93 -4.83
N CYS A 152 -12.22 4.46 -3.65
CA CYS A 152 -11.37 4.38 -2.45
C CYS A 152 -11.29 2.95 -1.93
N VAL A 153 -12.40 2.20 -1.97
CA VAL A 153 -12.44 0.77 -1.61
C VAL A 153 -11.53 -0.05 -2.54
N GLU A 154 -11.60 0.17 -3.86
CA GLU A 154 -10.75 -0.52 -4.84
C GLU A 154 -9.26 -0.27 -4.57
N MET A 155 -8.89 1.00 -4.36
CA MET A 155 -7.50 1.37 -4.04
C MET A 155 -7.02 0.76 -2.73
N ALA A 156 -7.86 0.78 -1.68
CA ALA A 156 -7.52 0.23 -0.38
C ALA A 156 -7.31 -1.29 -0.43
N LEU A 157 -8.20 -2.01 -1.11
CA LEU A 157 -8.11 -3.46 -1.25
C LEU A 157 -6.98 -3.89 -2.18
N ALA A 158 -6.73 -3.16 -3.28
CA ALA A 158 -5.57 -3.42 -4.14
C ALA A 158 -4.25 -3.38 -3.34
N ALA A 159 -4.04 -2.33 -2.55
CA ALA A 159 -2.86 -2.18 -1.71
C ALA A 159 -2.79 -3.26 -0.61
N ALA A 160 -3.91 -3.55 0.05
CA ALA A 160 -3.96 -4.52 1.15
C ALA A 160 -3.74 -5.98 0.69
N HIS A 161 -4.26 -6.35 -0.48
CA HIS A 161 -3.97 -7.65 -1.11
C HIS A 161 -2.51 -7.75 -1.54
N ALA A 162 -1.94 -6.65 -2.04
CA ALA A 162 -0.54 -6.59 -2.43
C ALA A 162 0.41 -6.76 -1.24
N CYS A 163 0.11 -6.17 -0.07
CA CYS A 163 0.83 -6.44 1.18
C CYS A 163 0.92 -7.95 1.53
N GLN A 164 -0.08 -8.72 1.10
CA GLN A 164 -0.20 -10.14 1.40
C GLN A 164 0.13 -11.06 0.21
N ARG A 165 0.60 -10.51 -0.91
CA ARG A 165 0.93 -11.24 -2.15
C ARG A 165 -0.26 -12.01 -2.75
N ARG A 166 -1.47 -11.48 -2.59
CA ARG A 166 -2.71 -12.07 -3.10
C ARG A 166 -2.99 -11.59 -4.52
N TRP A 167 -2.15 -12.02 -5.44
CA TRP A 167 -1.98 -11.39 -6.74
C TRP A 167 -3.20 -11.43 -7.68
N GLU A 168 -4.02 -12.49 -7.62
CA GLU A 168 -5.28 -12.53 -8.38
C GLU A 168 -6.25 -11.43 -7.91
N TRP A 169 -6.28 -11.17 -6.61
CA TRP A 169 -7.13 -10.13 -6.03
C TRP A 169 -6.56 -8.72 -6.25
N VAL A 170 -5.24 -8.57 -6.28
CA VAL A 170 -4.61 -7.31 -6.72
C VAL A 170 -5.06 -6.94 -8.13
N ASP A 171 -4.99 -7.89 -9.07
CA ASP A 171 -5.45 -7.63 -10.44
C ASP A 171 -6.92 -7.21 -10.48
N GLU A 172 -7.76 -7.91 -9.72
CA GLU A 172 -9.19 -7.68 -9.76
C GLU A 172 -9.54 -6.29 -9.24
N HIS A 173 -8.83 -5.80 -8.22
CA HIS A 173 -9.02 -4.44 -7.71
C HIS A 173 -8.36 -3.35 -8.55
N ILE A 174 -7.26 -3.64 -9.27
CA ILE A 174 -6.76 -2.71 -10.30
C ILE A 174 -7.83 -2.52 -11.38
N ILE A 175 -8.40 -3.61 -11.90
CA ILE A 175 -9.47 -3.54 -12.92
C ILE A 175 -10.69 -2.81 -12.36
N GLY A 176 -11.08 -3.09 -11.11
CA GLY A 176 -12.14 -2.37 -10.40
C GLY A 176 -11.89 -0.86 -10.34
N ALA A 177 -10.68 -0.44 -9.96
CA ALA A 177 -10.32 0.99 -9.93
C ALA A 177 -10.47 1.68 -11.30
N TYR A 178 -10.09 1.01 -12.39
CA TYR A 178 -10.33 1.53 -13.75
C TYR A 178 -11.81 1.61 -14.11
N ARG A 179 -12.63 0.64 -13.69
CA ARG A 179 -14.09 0.67 -13.88
C ARG A 179 -14.73 1.87 -13.16
N GLU A 180 -14.24 2.19 -11.96
CA GLU A 180 -14.65 3.36 -11.17
C GLU A 180 -14.06 4.69 -11.69
N GLY A 181 -13.29 4.67 -12.78
CA GLY A 181 -12.71 5.87 -13.38
C GLY A 181 -11.60 6.51 -12.55
N ILE A 182 -10.95 5.74 -11.66
CA ILE A 182 -9.86 6.24 -10.84
C ILE A 182 -8.66 6.60 -11.71
N VAL A 183 -8.19 7.83 -11.55
CA VAL A 183 -6.98 8.28 -12.24
C VAL A 183 -5.77 7.50 -11.74
N GLU A 184 -4.92 7.08 -12.67
CA GLU A 184 -3.82 6.16 -12.40
C GLU A 184 -2.84 6.70 -11.36
N ARG A 185 -2.67 8.03 -11.28
CA ARG A 185 -1.84 8.64 -10.24
C ARG A 185 -2.39 8.47 -8.81
N ALA A 186 -3.71 8.33 -8.64
CA ALA A 186 -4.33 8.02 -7.35
C ALA A 186 -4.06 6.57 -6.94
N LEU A 187 -4.20 5.63 -7.88
CA LEU A 187 -3.89 4.22 -7.64
C LEU A 187 -2.39 4.00 -7.37
N LEU A 188 -1.51 4.71 -8.08
CA LEU A 188 -0.07 4.75 -7.77
C LEU A 188 0.19 5.27 -6.35
N GLU A 189 -0.55 6.29 -5.91
CA GLU A 189 -0.43 6.81 -4.55
C GLU A 189 -0.80 5.75 -3.52
N ALA A 190 -1.96 5.11 -3.68
CA ALA A 190 -2.40 4.02 -2.81
C ALA A 190 -1.36 2.90 -2.71
N PHE A 191 -0.80 2.44 -3.85
CA PHE A 191 0.26 1.44 -3.87
C PHE A 191 1.57 1.92 -3.23
N SER A 192 1.91 3.21 -3.31
CA SER A 192 3.13 3.67 -2.65
C SER A 192 3.02 3.58 -1.12
N LEU A 193 1.82 3.71 -0.54
CA LEU A 193 1.61 3.61 0.91
C LEU A 193 2.01 2.23 1.48
N MET A 194 1.78 1.15 0.74
CA MET A 194 2.14 -0.20 1.19
C MET A 194 3.65 -0.46 1.26
N MET A 195 4.52 0.42 0.75
CA MET A 195 5.97 0.21 0.84
C MET A 195 6.46 0.09 2.29
N PHE A 196 5.78 0.73 3.26
CA PHE A 196 6.14 0.63 4.68
C PHE A 196 5.65 -0.68 5.34
N PRO A 197 4.35 -1.02 5.33
CA PRO A 197 3.86 -2.20 6.05
C PRO A 197 3.89 -3.48 5.20
N GLY A 198 3.86 -3.32 3.87
CA GLY A 198 3.79 -4.39 2.87
C GLY A 198 5.09 -4.64 2.11
N SER A 199 6.16 -3.87 2.35
CA SER A 199 7.49 -4.01 1.75
C SER A 199 7.64 -3.57 0.28
N ILE A 200 8.85 -3.09 -0.07
CA ILE A 200 9.20 -2.59 -1.42
C ILE A 200 9.11 -3.69 -2.50
N PRO A 201 9.61 -4.92 -2.31
CA PRO A 201 9.40 -6.02 -3.26
C PRO A 201 7.95 -6.23 -3.68
N ASN A 202 6.99 -6.13 -2.76
CA ASN A 202 5.59 -6.32 -3.12
C ASN A 202 5.04 -5.15 -3.94
N PHE A 203 5.56 -3.93 -3.74
CA PHE A 203 5.27 -2.80 -4.62
C PHE A 203 5.84 -3.00 -6.03
N VAL A 204 7.06 -3.53 -6.15
CA VAL A 204 7.67 -3.91 -7.44
C VAL A 204 6.82 -4.94 -8.17
N ASP A 205 6.43 -6.02 -7.49
CA ASP A 205 5.58 -7.06 -8.08
C ASP A 205 4.22 -6.48 -8.52
N SER A 206 3.61 -5.61 -7.70
CA SER A 206 2.33 -4.96 -8.02
C SER A 206 2.43 -4.09 -9.28
N ALA A 207 3.55 -3.35 -9.43
CA ALA A 207 3.82 -2.57 -10.62
C ALA A 207 3.96 -3.46 -11.86
N ALA A 208 4.70 -4.57 -11.76
CA ALA A 208 4.84 -5.56 -12.84
C ALA A 208 3.48 -6.15 -13.25
N ARG A 209 2.62 -6.45 -12.27
CA ARG A 209 1.26 -6.93 -12.55
C ARG A 209 0.40 -5.90 -13.27
N TRP A 210 0.44 -4.64 -12.82
CA TRP A 210 -0.30 -3.58 -13.49
C TRP A 210 0.19 -3.37 -14.93
N GLN A 211 1.51 -3.35 -15.15
CA GLN A 211 2.10 -3.34 -16.50
C GLN A 211 1.52 -4.48 -17.36
N ARG A 212 1.49 -5.70 -16.84
CA ARG A 212 0.92 -6.85 -17.55
C ARG A 212 -0.56 -6.64 -17.91
N LEU A 213 -1.38 -6.13 -17.00
CA LEU A 213 -2.81 -5.84 -17.27
C LEU A 213 -2.99 -4.82 -18.40
N ILE A 214 -2.11 -3.81 -18.48
CA ILE A 214 -2.09 -2.82 -19.57
C ILE A 214 -1.72 -3.50 -20.89
N LEU A 215 -0.64 -4.30 -20.90
CA LEU A 215 -0.15 -4.98 -22.10
C LEU A 215 -1.15 -6.02 -22.64
N GLU A 216 -1.89 -6.69 -21.75
CA GLU A 216 -2.96 -7.62 -22.10
C GLU A 216 -4.27 -6.92 -22.53
N GLY A 217 -4.35 -5.59 -22.44
CA GLY A 217 -5.55 -4.83 -22.77
C GLY A 217 -6.71 -5.02 -21.78
N ARG A 218 -6.42 -5.51 -20.57
CA ARG A 218 -7.43 -5.72 -19.51
C ARG A 218 -7.83 -4.43 -18.81
N VAL A 219 -7.02 -3.38 -18.96
CA VAL A 219 -7.33 -2.01 -18.52
C VAL A 219 -7.00 -1.03 -19.64
N ALA A 220 -7.79 0.03 -19.77
CA ALA A 220 -7.58 1.09 -20.76
C ALA A 220 -6.71 2.20 -20.17
N ALA A 221 -5.39 2.03 -20.22
CA ALA A 221 -4.43 2.95 -19.63
C ALA A 221 -4.29 4.28 -20.40
N SER A 222 -3.89 5.33 -19.70
CA SER A 222 -3.51 6.58 -20.35
C SER A 222 -2.20 6.43 -21.14
N PRO A 223 -1.92 7.33 -22.11
CA PRO A 223 -0.70 7.24 -22.92
C PRO A 223 0.61 7.20 -22.11
N ALA A 224 0.65 7.84 -20.94
CA ALA A 224 1.84 7.82 -20.08
C ALA A 224 2.05 6.44 -19.42
N PHE A 225 0.97 5.80 -18.96
CA PHE A 225 1.03 4.47 -18.37
C PHE A 225 1.21 3.38 -19.43
N GLU A 226 0.69 3.57 -20.64
CA GLU A 226 1.03 2.73 -21.79
C GLU A 226 2.52 2.82 -22.16
N ALA A 227 3.08 4.04 -22.15
CA ALA A 227 4.50 4.24 -22.41
C ALA A 227 5.37 3.56 -21.34
N TRP A 228 5.01 3.71 -20.07
CA TRP A 228 5.65 2.98 -18.96
C TRP A 228 5.55 1.47 -19.16
N ALA A 229 4.35 0.94 -19.45
CA ALA A 229 4.14 -0.48 -19.60
C ALA A 229 4.93 -1.11 -20.76
N ARG A 230 5.21 -0.35 -21.82
CA ARG A 230 5.98 -0.81 -22.99
C ARG A 230 7.48 -0.56 -22.91
N ALA A 231 7.96 0.15 -21.88
CA ALA A 231 9.38 0.46 -21.77
C ALA A 231 10.19 -0.83 -21.48
N PRO A 232 11.29 -1.10 -22.21
CA PRO A 232 12.12 -2.28 -21.99
C PRO A 232 12.99 -2.13 -20.72
N GLY A 233 13.56 -3.23 -20.22
CA GLY A 233 14.53 -3.22 -19.13
C GLY A 233 13.93 -3.13 -17.72
N GLN A 234 12.69 -3.60 -17.52
CA GLN A 234 11.94 -3.47 -16.27
C GLN A 234 11.75 -4.80 -15.50
N GLY A 235 12.32 -5.91 -15.99
CA GLY A 235 12.26 -7.27 -15.44
C GLY A 235 13.43 -7.64 -14.52
N GLY A 236 14.18 -6.64 -14.04
CA GLY A 236 15.27 -6.84 -13.08
C GLY A 236 16.52 -7.51 -13.67
N TYR A 237 17.31 -8.17 -12.81
CA TYR A 237 18.58 -8.77 -13.21
C TYR A 237 18.42 -9.88 -14.25
N ASP A 238 17.32 -10.64 -14.21
CA ASP A 238 17.09 -11.75 -15.14
C ASP A 238 16.83 -11.28 -16.58
N GLU A 239 16.11 -10.15 -16.76
CA GLU A 239 16.00 -9.51 -18.07
C GLU A 239 17.37 -8.98 -18.52
N ALA A 240 18.12 -8.33 -17.63
CA ALA A 240 19.45 -7.80 -17.94
C ALA A 240 20.47 -8.91 -18.28
N ALA A 241 20.31 -10.11 -17.70
CA ALA A 241 21.15 -11.28 -17.93
C ALA A 241 20.70 -12.12 -19.13
N GLY A 242 19.56 -11.81 -19.76
CA GLY A 242 19.01 -12.57 -20.89
C GLY A 242 18.45 -13.94 -20.50
N SER A 243 18.14 -14.17 -19.22
CA SER A 243 17.64 -15.44 -18.67
C SER A 243 16.11 -15.50 -18.56
N GLY A 244 15.39 -14.56 -19.18
CA GLY A 244 13.95 -14.35 -19.01
C GLY A 244 12.99 -15.20 -19.84
N ASP A 245 13.44 -16.25 -20.55
CA ASP A 245 12.55 -17.19 -21.27
C ASP A 245 12.86 -18.65 -20.88
N SER A 246 12.11 -19.18 -19.89
CA SER A 246 11.84 -20.61 -19.72
C SER A 246 10.50 -20.85 -19.01
#